data_AF-A0A1J4L6A3-F1
#
_entry.id   AF-A0A1J4L6A3-F1
#
_cell.length_a   1.000
_cell.length_b   1.000
_cell.length_c   1.000
_cell.angle_alpha   90.00
_cell.angle_beta   90.00
_cell.angle_gamma   90.00
#
_symmetry.space_group_name_H-M   'P 1'
#
loop_
_entity.id
_entity.type
_entity.pdbx_description
1 polymer ?
#
loop_
_entity_poly.entity_id
_entity_poly.type
_entity_poly.pdbx_seq_one_letter_code
_entity_poly.pdbx_strand_id
1 'polypeptide(L)'
;MAYSINLEMLFIYCLLGFVFSAKENSLTNCTNPNTVLDWMNKCVCIDGYPHGDPNSPEGCFKCEETCHFYAKCIFPGKCDCIDPYKGDGVLKCEVEIPHLISISPDSGSTDGGTLVNISYTYQNAPQPKKYAYIKFGALIVHSDEVTSNYITCRAPARQSHSVVVSISFDTIGWSKEEVFFKYQNPMQHINAKSKNKGFLTITIFCLLMLVGLFIASLKQSSSFELPYALANVSHKSNNDDYTIPRRRMND
;
A
#
# COMPACT_ATOMS: atom_id res chain seq x y z
N MET A 1 -75.88 -17.23 -76.40
CA MET A 1 -75.34 -15.85 -76.41
C MET A 1 -73.93 -15.91 -75.88
N ALA A 2 -72.96 -15.72 -76.77
CA ALA A 2 -71.54 -15.74 -76.46
C ALA A 2 -71.16 -14.43 -75.75
N TYR A 3 -70.50 -14.52 -74.60
CA TYR A 3 -69.83 -13.38 -73.98
C TYR A 3 -68.32 -13.57 -74.19
N SER A 4 -67.81 -12.72 -75.08
CA SER A 4 -66.39 -12.53 -75.38
C SER A 4 -65.71 -11.94 -74.15
N ILE A 5 -64.73 -12.64 -73.57
CA ILE A 5 -63.91 -12.08 -72.50
C ILE A 5 -62.80 -11.27 -73.17
N ASN A 6 -62.82 -9.97 -72.91
CA ASN A 6 -62.00 -8.96 -73.56
C ASN A 6 -60.50 -9.14 -73.24
N LEU A 7 -59.68 -9.22 -74.28
CA LEU A 7 -58.22 -9.41 -74.21
C LEU A 7 -57.46 -8.22 -73.59
N GLU A 8 -58.15 -7.12 -73.25
CA GLU A 8 -57.54 -5.89 -72.73
C GLU A 8 -57.29 -5.91 -71.22
N MET A 9 -57.95 -6.81 -70.46
CA MET A 9 -57.71 -6.94 -69.01
C MET A 9 -56.43 -7.70 -68.67
N LEU A 10 -55.80 -8.38 -69.64
CA LEU A 10 -54.52 -9.08 -69.41
C LEU A 10 -53.31 -8.13 -69.48
N PHE A 11 -53.46 -6.94 -70.08
CA PHE A 11 -52.36 -5.98 -70.22
C PHE A 11 -52.13 -5.09 -69.00
N ILE A 12 -53.15 -4.91 -68.14
CA ILE A 12 -53.01 -4.05 -66.94
C ILE A 12 -52.18 -4.73 -65.85
N TYR A 13 -52.23 -6.05 -65.73
CA TYR A 13 -51.36 -6.80 -64.82
C TYR A 13 -49.89 -6.81 -65.26
N CYS A 14 -49.59 -6.42 -66.50
CA CYS A 14 -48.21 -6.26 -66.98
C CYS A 14 -47.66 -4.84 -66.76
N LEU A 15 -48.52 -3.84 -66.52
CA LEU A 15 -48.13 -2.43 -66.29
C LEU A 15 -48.05 -2.06 -64.81
N LEU A 16 -48.71 -2.81 -63.91
CA LEU A 16 -48.37 -2.77 -62.49
C LEU A 16 -47.14 -3.64 -62.27
N GLY A 17 -45.99 -3.07 -62.62
CA GLY A 17 -44.66 -3.61 -62.36
C GLY A 17 -44.45 -3.88 -60.87
N PHE A 18 -44.97 -5.00 -60.39
CA PHE A 18 -44.32 -5.74 -59.34
C PHE A 18 -43.06 -6.35 -59.96
N VAL A 19 -42.05 -5.49 -60.09
CA VAL A 19 -40.67 -5.93 -59.98
C VAL A 19 -40.59 -6.58 -58.61
N PHE A 20 -40.88 -7.89 -58.55
CA PHE A 20 -40.24 -8.72 -57.57
C PHE A 20 -38.76 -8.56 -57.89
N SER A 21 -38.13 -7.60 -57.22
CA SER A 21 -36.71 -7.64 -56.96
C SER A 21 -36.55 -8.92 -56.17
N ALA A 22 -36.39 -10.04 -56.89
CA ALA A 22 -35.51 -11.08 -56.44
C ALA A 22 -34.20 -10.33 -56.24
N LYS A 23 -34.00 -9.84 -55.01
CA LYS A 23 -32.72 -9.40 -54.53
C LYS A 23 -31.83 -10.57 -54.87
N GLU A 24 -31.05 -10.43 -55.92
CA GLU A 24 -30.05 -11.38 -56.30
C GLU A 24 -29.26 -11.59 -55.02
N ASN A 25 -29.46 -12.75 -54.39
CA ASN A 25 -28.77 -13.09 -53.17
C ASN A 25 -27.36 -13.45 -53.59
N SER A 26 -26.63 -12.43 -54.05
CA SER A 26 -25.22 -12.49 -54.41
C SER A 26 -24.44 -12.49 -53.10
N LEU A 27 -24.60 -13.58 -52.36
CA LEU A 27 -23.61 -14.05 -51.41
C LEU A 27 -22.92 -15.26 -52.05
N THR A 28 -22.46 -15.09 -53.30
CA THR A 28 -22.03 -16.21 -54.14
C THR A 28 -20.55 -16.55 -53.98
N ASN A 29 -19.77 -15.79 -53.20
CA ASN A 29 -18.48 -16.25 -52.71
C ASN A 29 -17.93 -15.32 -51.64
N CYS A 30 -17.19 -15.88 -50.68
CA CYS A 30 -16.36 -15.08 -49.81
C CYS A 30 -15.16 -14.57 -50.61
N THR A 31 -15.03 -13.24 -50.72
CA THR A 31 -13.99 -12.60 -51.56
C THR A 31 -12.71 -12.30 -50.79
N ASN A 32 -12.75 -12.35 -49.46
CA ASN A 32 -11.63 -11.98 -48.60
C ASN A 32 -10.62 -13.14 -48.49
N PRO A 33 -9.32 -12.84 -48.24
CA PRO A 33 -8.28 -13.86 -48.18
C PRO A 33 -8.58 -14.98 -47.17
N ASN A 34 -8.33 -16.23 -47.56
CA ASN A 34 -8.43 -17.43 -46.71
C ASN A 34 -9.82 -17.65 -46.08
N THR A 35 -10.88 -17.38 -46.84
CA THR A 35 -12.27 -17.56 -46.39
C THR A 35 -13.06 -18.50 -47.30
N VAL A 36 -14.08 -19.16 -46.73
CA VAL A 36 -15.00 -20.05 -47.44
C VAL A 36 -16.41 -19.92 -46.85
N LEU A 37 -17.44 -20.27 -47.62
CA LEU A 37 -18.81 -20.35 -47.11
C LEU A 37 -19.00 -21.63 -46.29
N ASP A 38 -19.59 -21.50 -45.09
CA ASP A 38 -20.07 -22.63 -44.32
C ASP A 38 -21.46 -23.12 -44.80
N TRP A 39 -21.97 -24.17 -44.15
CA TRP A 39 -23.28 -24.77 -44.44
C TRP A 39 -24.47 -23.84 -44.13
N MET A 40 -24.25 -22.72 -43.44
CA MET A 40 -25.23 -21.68 -43.17
C MET A 40 -25.10 -20.49 -44.14
N ASN A 41 -24.29 -20.60 -45.20
CA ASN A 41 -23.92 -19.50 -46.09
C ASN A 41 -23.26 -18.32 -45.34
N LYS A 42 -22.44 -18.57 -44.33
CA LYS A 42 -21.63 -17.54 -43.66
C LYS A 42 -20.17 -17.68 -44.06
N CYS A 43 -19.48 -16.56 -44.30
CA CYS A 43 -18.04 -16.59 -44.49
C CYS A 43 -17.32 -16.97 -43.19
N VAL A 44 -16.52 -18.01 -43.26
CA VAL A 44 -15.69 -18.55 -42.19
C VAL A 44 -14.24 -18.69 -42.66
N CYS A 45 -13.31 -18.76 -41.71
CA CYS A 45 -11.91 -19.01 -42.04
C CYS A 45 -11.69 -20.44 -42.50
N ILE A 46 -10.83 -20.63 -43.49
CA ILE A 46 -10.40 -21.97 -43.90
C ILE A 46 -9.46 -22.59 -42.86
N ASP A 47 -9.40 -23.92 -42.85
CA ASP A 47 -8.50 -24.67 -41.97
C ASP A 47 -7.04 -24.24 -42.15
N GLY A 48 -6.34 -24.05 -41.03
CA GLY A 48 -4.96 -23.54 -40.99
C GLY A 48 -4.81 -22.02 -40.95
N TYR A 49 -5.91 -21.26 -41.03
CA TYR A 49 -5.94 -19.80 -40.93
C TYR A 49 -6.88 -19.34 -39.80
N PRO A 50 -6.55 -19.63 -38.53
CA PRO A 50 -7.50 -19.52 -37.43
C PRO A 50 -7.72 -18.09 -36.91
N HIS A 51 -7.04 -17.08 -37.44
CA HIS A 51 -7.09 -15.70 -36.94
C HIS A 51 -7.72 -14.76 -37.97
N GLY A 52 -8.24 -13.62 -37.53
CA GLY A 52 -8.84 -12.58 -38.38
C GLY A 52 -10.37 -12.60 -38.39
N ASP A 53 -10.96 -11.72 -39.20
CA ASP A 53 -12.40 -11.66 -39.44
C ASP A 53 -12.65 -12.01 -40.91
N PRO A 54 -13.41 -13.08 -41.22
CA PRO A 54 -13.73 -13.46 -42.59
C PRO A 54 -14.41 -12.36 -43.42
N ASN A 55 -15.05 -11.38 -42.77
CA ASN A 55 -15.76 -10.29 -43.45
C ASN A 55 -14.90 -9.03 -43.59
N SER A 56 -13.73 -8.96 -42.97
CA SER A 56 -12.82 -7.83 -43.12
C SER A 56 -11.95 -7.96 -44.38
N PRO A 57 -11.44 -6.84 -44.94
CA PRO A 57 -10.56 -6.87 -46.11
C PRO A 57 -9.28 -7.70 -45.92
N GLU A 58 -8.80 -7.80 -44.67
CA GLU A 58 -7.64 -8.61 -44.29
C GLU A 58 -7.95 -10.11 -44.38
N GLY A 59 -9.22 -10.48 -44.24
CA GLY A 59 -9.69 -11.86 -44.20
C GLY A 59 -9.10 -12.64 -43.02
N CYS A 60 -8.91 -13.93 -43.24
CA CYS A 60 -8.30 -14.81 -42.25
C CYS A 60 -6.80 -14.97 -42.50
N PHE A 61 -6.03 -15.11 -41.44
CA PHE A 61 -4.59 -15.25 -41.49
C PHE A 61 -4.10 -16.27 -40.45
N LYS A 62 -2.85 -16.67 -40.60
CA LYS A 62 -2.12 -17.47 -39.62
C LYS A 62 -0.83 -16.75 -39.28
N CYS A 63 -0.26 -17.08 -38.13
CA CYS A 63 1.04 -16.54 -37.80
C CYS A 63 2.17 -17.25 -38.53
N GLU A 64 3.19 -16.48 -38.88
CA GLU A 64 4.43 -16.99 -39.48
C GLU A 64 5.18 -17.89 -38.48
N GLU A 65 5.19 -17.48 -37.21
CA GLU A 65 5.81 -18.21 -36.11
C GLU A 65 4.79 -18.56 -35.02
N THR A 66 5.14 -19.49 -34.13
CA THR A 66 4.31 -19.76 -32.95
C THR A 66 4.49 -18.63 -31.95
N CYS A 67 3.43 -17.85 -31.72
CA CYS A 67 3.50 -16.73 -30.79
C CYS A 67 3.75 -17.18 -29.36
N HIS A 68 4.45 -16.32 -28.61
CA HIS A 68 4.64 -16.46 -27.17
C HIS A 68 3.28 -16.56 -26.45
N PHE A 69 3.23 -17.20 -25.28
CA PHE A 69 1.99 -17.37 -24.52
C PHE A 69 1.29 -16.04 -24.16
N TYR A 70 2.06 -14.97 -23.98
CA TYR A 70 1.57 -13.60 -23.76
C TYR A 70 1.55 -12.75 -25.04
N ALA A 71 1.47 -13.37 -26.20
CA ALA A 71 1.34 -12.70 -27.49
C ALA A 71 0.10 -13.19 -28.23
N LYS A 72 -0.38 -12.35 -29.14
CA LYS A 72 -1.48 -12.64 -30.06
C LYS A 72 -0.98 -12.55 -31.48
N CYS A 73 -1.59 -13.34 -32.36
CA CYS A 73 -1.37 -13.21 -33.79
C CYS A 73 -2.12 -11.99 -34.32
N ILE A 74 -1.41 -11.04 -34.92
CA ILE A 74 -2.00 -9.86 -35.57
C ILE A 74 -1.71 -9.89 -37.08
N PHE A 75 -2.60 -9.29 -37.87
CA PHE A 75 -2.38 -9.16 -39.31
C PHE A 75 -1.07 -8.38 -39.58
N PRO A 76 -0.22 -8.80 -40.54
CA PRO A 76 -0.41 -9.86 -41.54
C PRO A 76 0.15 -11.25 -41.15
N GLY A 77 0.05 -11.67 -39.88
CA GLY A 77 0.61 -12.93 -39.39
C GLY A 77 1.82 -12.74 -38.47
N LYS A 78 1.95 -11.57 -37.86
CA LYS A 78 3.01 -11.25 -36.91
C LYS A 78 2.53 -11.49 -35.48
N CYS A 79 3.42 -11.96 -34.62
CA CYS A 79 3.15 -12.01 -33.20
C CYS A 79 3.35 -10.64 -32.54
N ASP A 80 2.38 -10.24 -31.73
CA ASP A 80 2.41 -9.00 -30.97
C ASP A 80 2.13 -9.28 -29.50
N CYS A 81 2.98 -8.78 -28.61
CA CYS A 81 2.79 -8.97 -27.18
C CYS A 81 1.49 -8.32 -26.74
N ILE A 82 0.68 -9.06 -25.99
CA ILE A 82 -0.54 -8.52 -25.38
C ILE A 82 -0.10 -7.47 -24.35
N ASP A 83 -0.79 -6.33 -24.29
CA ASP A 83 -0.48 -5.33 -23.27
C ASP A 83 -0.65 -5.91 -21.85
N PRO A 84 0.24 -5.58 -20.89
CA PRO A 84 1.32 -4.60 -20.96
C PRO A 84 2.69 -5.16 -21.40
N TYR A 85 2.76 -6.43 -21.82
CA TYR A 85 4.02 -7.10 -22.13
C TYR A 85 4.72 -6.46 -23.34
N LYS A 86 6.04 -6.54 -23.35
CA LYS A 86 6.92 -6.03 -24.41
C LYS A 86 7.98 -7.07 -24.76
N GLY A 87 8.37 -7.08 -26.03
CA GLY A 87 9.34 -8.03 -26.59
C GLY A 87 9.08 -8.29 -28.07
N ASP A 88 9.53 -9.45 -28.56
CA ASP A 88 9.47 -9.83 -29.98
C ASP A 88 8.15 -10.52 -30.38
N GLY A 89 7.31 -10.89 -29.41
CA GLY A 89 6.04 -11.59 -29.66
C GLY A 89 6.18 -13.10 -29.83
N VAL A 90 7.40 -13.63 -30.00
CA VAL A 90 7.65 -15.03 -30.37
C VAL A 90 8.38 -15.74 -29.25
N LEU A 91 9.58 -15.27 -28.89
CA LEU A 91 10.39 -15.86 -27.82
C LEU A 91 10.17 -15.13 -26.51
N LYS A 92 9.88 -13.82 -26.55
CA LYS A 92 9.89 -12.96 -25.39
C LYS A 92 8.70 -12.00 -25.40
N CYS A 93 7.88 -12.10 -24.36
CA CYS A 93 6.97 -11.05 -23.93
C CYS A 93 7.03 -10.94 -22.41
N GLU A 94 7.72 -9.91 -21.93
CA GLU A 94 7.94 -9.67 -20.50
C GLU A 94 7.38 -8.32 -20.09
N VAL A 95 7.10 -8.17 -18.80
CA VAL A 95 6.75 -6.87 -18.23
C VAL A 95 8.02 -6.09 -17.99
N GLU A 96 8.06 -4.86 -18.49
CA GLU A 96 9.15 -3.93 -18.21
C GLU A 96 8.96 -3.31 -16.83
N ILE A 97 9.97 -3.45 -15.98
CA ILE A 97 9.92 -3.00 -14.60
C ILE A 97 10.78 -1.73 -14.45
N PRO A 98 10.25 -0.63 -13.89
CA PRO A 98 11.07 0.54 -13.56
C PRO A 98 12.07 0.21 -12.46
N HIS A 99 13.27 0.77 -12.58
CA HIS A 99 14.32 0.64 -11.56
C HIS A 99 14.26 1.82 -10.61
N LEU A 100 13.89 1.57 -9.37
CA LEU A 100 13.80 2.60 -8.33
C LEU A 100 15.20 2.99 -7.84
N ILE A 101 15.54 4.28 -7.91
CA ILE A 101 16.86 4.78 -7.49
C ILE A 101 16.81 5.30 -6.05
N SER A 102 15.88 6.21 -5.76
CA SER A 102 15.81 6.88 -4.45
C SER A 102 14.45 7.52 -4.20
N ILE A 103 14.19 7.85 -2.93
CA ILE A 103 13.03 8.64 -2.51
C ILE A 103 13.47 9.82 -1.63
N SER A 104 12.73 10.92 -1.66
CA SER A 104 12.96 12.08 -0.81
C SER A 104 11.65 12.82 -0.52
N PRO A 105 11.30 13.07 0.76
CA PRO A 105 11.98 12.57 1.95
C PRO A 105 11.82 11.04 2.11
N ASP A 106 12.71 10.43 2.89
CA ASP A 106 12.66 9.01 3.26
C ASP A 106 11.82 8.73 4.52
N SER A 107 11.14 9.76 5.04
CA SER A 107 10.32 9.67 6.24
C SER A 107 9.18 10.69 6.22
N GLY A 108 8.12 10.40 6.98
CA GLY A 108 6.93 11.24 7.04
C GLY A 108 5.99 10.89 8.19
N SER A 109 4.92 11.68 8.32
CA SER A 109 3.93 11.54 9.40
C SER A 109 3.13 10.24 9.28
N THR A 110 2.81 9.61 10.41
CA THR A 110 1.82 8.52 10.46
C THR A 110 0.43 8.92 9.97
N ASP A 111 0.12 10.20 9.99
CA ASP A 111 -1.15 10.73 9.47
C ASP A 111 -1.20 10.73 7.92
N GLY A 112 -0.09 10.43 7.26
CA GLY A 112 0.04 10.45 5.81
C GLY A 112 0.17 11.86 5.22
N GLY A 113 -0.01 11.96 3.91
CA GLY A 113 0.00 13.23 3.17
C GLY A 113 1.38 13.81 2.88
N THR A 114 2.46 13.21 3.41
CA THR A 114 3.84 13.60 3.12
C THR A 114 4.10 13.49 1.61
N LEU A 115 4.48 14.61 0.98
CA LEU A 115 4.83 14.65 -0.44
C LEU A 115 6.21 14.01 -0.63
N VAL A 116 6.27 12.94 -1.42
CA VAL A 116 7.47 12.15 -1.69
C VAL A 116 7.83 12.26 -3.17
N ASN A 117 9.06 12.65 -3.44
CA ASN A 117 9.68 12.63 -4.75
C ASN A 117 10.48 11.33 -4.91
N ILE A 118 10.26 10.64 -6.01
CA ILE A 118 10.84 9.33 -6.29
C ILE A 118 11.65 9.43 -7.57
N SER A 119 12.94 9.08 -7.53
CA SER A 119 13.81 9.04 -8.69
C SER A 119 13.89 7.61 -9.25
N TYR A 120 13.82 7.45 -10.57
CA TYR A 120 13.83 6.13 -11.20
C TYR A 120 14.41 6.17 -12.62
N THR A 121 14.74 5.00 -13.16
CA THR A 121 15.07 4.80 -14.59
C THR A 121 14.13 3.77 -15.23
N TYR A 122 13.86 3.93 -16.52
CA TYR A 122 12.98 3.04 -17.28
C TYR A 122 13.45 2.97 -18.73
N GLN A 123 13.92 1.78 -19.17
CA GLN A 123 14.70 1.62 -20.40
C GLN A 123 13.92 1.94 -21.67
N ASN A 124 12.62 1.60 -21.71
CA ASN A 124 11.77 1.83 -22.86
C ASN A 124 10.60 2.71 -22.42
N ALA A 125 10.86 4.01 -22.26
CA ALA A 125 9.81 5.01 -22.04
C ALA A 125 9.35 5.59 -23.39
N PRO A 126 8.51 4.90 -24.20
CA PRO A 126 8.14 5.41 -25.53
C PRO A 126 7.32 6.70 -25.44
N GLN A 127 6.69 6.98 -24.30
CA GLN A 127 6.02 8.24 -23.96
C GLN A 127 6.02 8.43 -22.43
N PRO A 128 6.01 9.67 -21.90
CA PRO A 128 5.81 9.90 -20.47
C PRO A 128 4.49 9.25 -20.03
N LYS A 129 4.57 8.35 -19.06
CA LYS A 129 3.38 7.67 -18.52
C LYS A 129 2.52 8.72 -17.83
N LYS A 130 1.20 8.70 -18.08
CA LYS A 130 0.27 9.68 -17.49
C LYS A 130 0.15 9.52 -15.96
N TYR A 131 0.34 8.31 -15.46
CA TYR A 131 0.24 7.98 -14.05
C TYR A 131 1.15 6.80 -13.70
N ALA A 132 1.52 6.72 -12.43
CA ALA A 132 2.25 5.61 -11.82
C ALA A 132 1.55 5.17 -10.54
N TYR A 133 1.89 3.96 -10.10
CA TYR A 133 1.44 3.37 -8.86
C TYR A 133 2.65 3.21 -7.93
N ILE A 134 2.50 3.70 -6.70
CA ILE A 134 3.54 3.66 -5.68
C ILE A 134 2.99 2.83 -4.52
N LYS A 135 3.75 1.81 -4.11
CA LYS A 135 3.38 0.94 -3.00
C LYS A 135 4.29 1.23 -1.81
N PHE A 136 3.67 1.56 -0.68
CA PHE A 136 4.30 1.74 0.63
C PHE A 136 4.01 0.48 1.49
N GLY A 137 4.84 -0.54 1.35
CA GLY A 137 4.62 -1.87 1.91
C GLY A 137 3.42 -2.57 1.27
N ALA A 138 2.23 -2.48 1.88
CA ALA A 138 1.00 -3.09 1.38
C ALA A 138 0.00 -2.08 0.82
N LEU A 139 0.21 -0.79 1.05
CA LEU A 139 -0.70 0.29 0.64
C LEU A 139 -0.25 0.85 -0.71
N ILE A 140 -1.17 0.97 -1.66
CA ILE A 140 -0.90 1.52 -3.00
C ILE A 140 -1.53 2.91 -3.10
N VAL A 141 -0.77 3.87 -3.64
CA VAL A 141 -1.21 5.22 -3.97
C VAL A 141 -0.93 5.53 -5.44
N HIS A 142 -1.63 6.52 -5.97
CA HIS A 142 -1.37 7.06 -7.31
C HIS A 142 -0.35 8.20 -7.25
N SER A 143 0.38 8.38 -8.35
CA SER A 143 1.23 9.55 -8.56
C SER A 143 0.41 10.84 -8.71
N ASP A 144 0.92 11.93 -8.15
CA ASP A 144 0.47 13.29 -8.45
C ASP A 144 1.05 13.77 -9.79
N GLU A 145 2.33 13.46 -10.05
CA GLU A 145 3.03 13.78 -11.30
C GLU A 145 4.01 12.66 -11.69
N VAL A 146 4.20 12.48 -13.00
CA VAL A 146 5.16 11.53 -13.57
C VAL A 146 5.89 12.20 -14.73
N THR A 147 7.22 12.14 -14.72
CA THR A 147 8.06 12.58 -15.84
C THR A 147 8.88 11.42 -16.39
N SER A 148 10.02 11.66 -17.02
CA SER A 148 10.89 10.59 -17.52
C SER A 148 11.79 9.97 -16.44
N ASN A 149 12.05 10.70 -15.35
CA ASN A 149 13.01 10.29 -14.32
C ASN A 149 12.55 10.57 -12.88
N TYR A 150 11.40 11.21 -12.68
CA TYR A 150 10.83 11.38 -11.35
C TYR A 150 9.31 11.14 -11.29
N ILE A 151 8.85 10.70 -10.13
CA ILE A 151 7.43 10.56 -9.75
C ILE A 151 7.23 11.35 -8.47
N THR A 152 6.13 12.10 -8.37
CA THR A 152 5.70 12.70 -7.10
C THR A 152 4.43 12.00 -6.61
N CYS A 153 4.30 11.80 -5.30
CA CYS A 153 3.11 11.19 -4.71
C CYS A 153 2.97 11.58 -3.23
N ARG A 154 1.84 11.22 -2.62
CA ARG A 154 1.63 11.41 -1.17
C ARG A 154 1.63 10.08 -0.45
N ALA A 155 2.46 9.96 0.58
CA ALA A 155 2.50 8.78 1.43
C ALA A 155 1.14 8.59 2.13
N PRO A 156 0.56 7.38 2.13
CA PRO A 156 -0.71 7.11 2.80
C PRO A 156 -0.58 7.14 4.33
N ALA A 157 -1.68 7.32 5.04
CA ALA A 157 -1.68 7.21 6.51
C ALA A 157 -1.36 5.78 6.95
N ARG A 158 -0.45 5.62 7.91
CA ARG A 158 -0.02 4.32 8.44
C ARG A 158 0.57 4.45 9.84
N GLN A 159 0.47 3.39 10.64
CA GLN A 159 1.17 3.29 11.92
C GLN A 159 2.70 3.41 11.76
N SER A 160 3.37 3.87 12.82
CA SER A 160 4.82 4.09 12.81
C SER A 160 5.58 2.79 12.54
N HIS A 161 6.20 2.72 11.36
CA HIS A 161 6.96 1.57 10.87
C HIS A 161 7.78 1.98 9.64
N SER A 162 8.87 1.25 9.36
CA SER A 162 9.60 1.38 8.10
C SER A 162 9.03 0.42 7.07
N VAL A 163 8.79 0.88 5.84
CA VAL A 163 8.21 0.05 4.78
C VAL A 163 9.04 0.15 3.51
N VAL A 164 9.10 -0.93 2.74
CA VAL A 164 9.68 -0.91 1.40
C VAL A 164 8.76 -0.13 0.46
N VAL A 165 9.35 0.73 -0.36
CA VAL A 165 8.71 1.46 -1.44
C VAL A 165 9.01 0.76 -2.75
N SER A 166 7.97 0.51 -3.54
CA SER A 166 8.10 -0.01 -4.91
C SER A 166 7.22 0.76 -5.86
N ILE A 167 7.65 0.92 -7.11
CA ILE A 167 6.92 1.64 -8.15
C ILE A 167 6.52 0.71 -9.31
N SER A 168 5.42 1.04 -9.99
CA SER A 168 4.90 0.31 -11.14
C SER A 168 4.12 1.24 -12.06
N PHE A 169 4.11 0.96 -13.37
CA PHE A 169 3.30 1.68 -14.36
C PHE A 169 2.05 0.92 -14.81
N ASP A 170 1.92 -0.35 -14.43
CA ASP A 170 0.88 -1.26 -14.91
C ASP A 170 0.23 -2.08 -13.78
N THR A 171 0.65 -1.88 -12.52
CA THR A 171 0.25 -2.64 -11.32
C THR A 171 0.67 -4.11 -11.29
N ILE A 172 1.37 -4.58 -12.32
CA ILE A 172 1.82 -5.97 -12.47
C ILE A 172 3.32 -6.04 -12.22
N GLY A 173 4.11 -5.26 -12.95
CA GLY A 173 5.55 -5.14 -12.82
C GLY A 173 5.92 -4.15 -11.73
N TRP A 174 6.33 -4.65 -10.57
CA TRP A 174 6.81 -3.82 -9.45
C TRP A 174 8.33 -3.80 -9.40
N SER A 175 8.88 -2.62 -9.14
CA SER A 175 10.31 -2.43 -8.86
C SER A 175 10.73 -3.29 -7.66
N LYS A 176 11.98 -3.75 -7.65
CA LYS A 176 12.46 -4.79 -6.72
C LYS A 176 13.49 -4.28 -5.72
N GLU A 177 13.87 -3.02 -5.82
CA GLU A 177 14.88 -2.39 -4.98
C GLU A 177 14.33 -2.16 -3.56
N GLU A 178 15.17 -2.37 -2.54
CA GLU A 178 14.80 -2.24 -1.13
C GLU A 178 14.99 -0.80 -0.64
N VAL A 179 14.16 0.13 -1.13
CA VAL A 179 14.16 1.52 -0.67
C VAL A 179 13.12 1.71 0.43
N PHE A 180 13.51 2.27 1.58
CA PHE A 180 12.63 2.36 2.75
C PHE A 180 12.05 3.75 2.96
N PHE A 181 10.77 3.80 3.33
CA PHE A 181 10.12 4.99 3.87
C PHE A 181 9.72 4.76 5.34
N LYS A 182 10.10 5.69 6.22
CA LYS A 182 9.86 5.59 7.67
C LYS A 182 8.70 6.46 8.12
N TYR A 183 7.63 5.83 8.60
CA TYR A 183 6.51 6.51 9.25
C TYR A 183 6.88 6.87 10.70
N GLN A 184 6.82 8.16 11.02
CA GLN A 184 7.11 8.71 12.33
C GLN A 184 5.85 9.38 12.86
N ASN A 185 5.55 9.18 14.14
CA ASN A 185 4.48 9.96 14.75
C ASN A 185 4.85 11.44 14.62
N PRO A 186 3.93 12.32 14.20
CA PRO A 186 4.18 13.75 14.25
C PRO A 186 4.60 14.02 15.68
N MET A 187 5.79 14.60 15.87
CA MET A 187 6.34 14.82 17.21
C MET A 187 5.22 15.42 18.05
N GLN A 188 4.71 14.64 18.99
CA GLN A 188 3.95 15.23 20.07
C GLN A 188 4.99 16.14 20.70
N HIS A 189 4.86 17.45 20.52
CA HIS A 189 5.44 18.38 21.45
C HIS A 189 4.84 17.98 22.78
N ILE A 190 5.52 17.05 23.47
CA ILE A 190 5.23 16.74 24.84
C ILE A 190 5.63 18.05 25.52
N ASN A 191 4.66 18.95 25.64
CA ASN A 191 4.60 19.82 26.79
C ASN A 191 4.59 18.84 27.95
N ALA A 192 5.79 18.43 28.37
CA ALA A 192 6.00 17.71 29.60
C ALA A 192 5.61 18.72 30.67
N LYS A 193 4.30 18.85 30.90
CA LYS A 193 3.75 19.39 32.13
C LYS A 193 4.24 18.40 33.17
N SER A 194 5.44 18.68 33.68
CA SER A 194 6.03 18.05 34.84
C SER A 194 4.91 17.89 35.86
N LYS A 195 4.46 16.66 36.09
CA LYS A 195 3.44 16.36 37.10
C LYS A 195 4.10 16.42 38.49
N ASN A 196 4.71 17.55 38.82
CA ASN A 196 5.32 17.83 40.13
C ASN A 196 4.30 18.19 41.23
N LYS A 197 3.01 17.85 41.06
CA LYS A 197 2.00 18.05 42.11
C LYS A 197 2.07 16.99 43.22
N GLY A 198 2.59 15.80 42.92
CA GLY A 198 2.79 14.73 43.92
C GLY A 198 3.96 15.03 44.87
N PHE A 199 5.03 15.64 44.38
CA PHE A 199 6.20 15.94 45.20
C PHE A 199 5.91 17.02 46.26
N LEU A 200 5.12 18.04 45.91
CA LEU A 200 4.78 19.13 46.82
C LEU A 200 3.83 18.70 47.96
N THR A 201 2.98 17.70 47.73
CA THR A 201 2.06 17.20 48.76
C THR A 201 2.77 16.31 49.78
N ILE A 202 3.71 15.49 49.33
CA ILE A 202 4.52 14.62 50.19
C ILE A 202 5.42 15.46 51.12
N THR A 203 6.05 16.53 50.61
CA THR A 203 6.91 17.39 51.44
C THR A 203 6.13 18.11 52.53
N ILE A 204 4.93 18.63 52.22
CA ILE A 204 4.06 19.28 53.21
C ILE A 204 3.63 18.26 54.29
N PHE A 205 3.25 17.05 53.90
CA PHE A 205 2.84 16.02 54.86
C PHE A 205 4.00 15.61 55.79
N CYS A 206 5.21 15.44 55.25
CA CYS A 206 6.41 15.16 56.05
C CYS A 206 6.72 16.29 57.04
N LEU A 207 6.61 17.56 56.63
CA LEU A 207 6.84 18.70 57.52
C LEU A 207 5.82 18.75 58.67
N LEU A 208 4.54 18.49 58.39
CA LEU A 208 3.50 18.45 59.41
C LEU A 208 3.74 17.33 60.44
N MET A 209 4.20 16.16 59.98
CA MET A 209 4.55 15.05 60.86
C MET A 209 5.75 15.38 61.76
N LEU A 210 6.79 16.02 61.20
CA LEU A 210 7.97 16.43 61.97
C LEU A 210 7.64 17.51 63.01
N VAL A 211 6.79 18.48 62.67
CA VAL A 211 6.30 19.50 63.61
C VAL A 211 5.47 18.85 64.72
N GLY A 212 4.61 17.88 64.39
CA GLY A 212 3.84 17.13 65.37
C GLY A 212 4.72 16.38 66.38
N LEU A 213 5.76 15.70 65.91
CA LEU A 213 6.75 15.03 66.75
C LEU A 213 7.51 16.01 67.65
N PHE A 214 7.87 17.18 67.11
CA PHE A 214 8.55 18.22 67.88
C PHE A 214 7.65 18.75 69.01
N ILE A 215 6.39 19.07 68.73
CA ILE A 215 5.42 19.51 69.75
C ILE A 215 5.20 18.42 70.82
N ALA A 216 5.11 17.15 70.42
CA ALA A 216 4.99 16.02 71.35
C ALA A 216 6.21 15.92 72.28
N SER A 217 7.43 16.12 71.73
CA SER A 217 8.66 16.12 72.53
C SER A 217 8.75 17.27 73.54
N LEU A 218 8.18 18.44 73.20
CA LEU A 218 8.09 19.58 74.13
C LEU A 218 7.09 19.33 75.26
N LYS A 219 6.06 18.51 75.03
CA LYS A 219 5.06 18.17 76.05
C LYS A 219 5.61 17.21 77.11
N GLN A 220 6.59 16.39 76.76
CA GLN A 220 7.18 15.37 77.64
C GLN A 220 8.11 15.94 78.74
N SER A 221 8.52 17.22 78.66
CA SER A 221 9.39 17.84 79.69
C SER A 221 8.66 18.37 80.92
N SER A 222 7.32 18.23 81.01
CA SER A 222 6.51 18.94 82.02
C SER A 222 6.00 18.12 83.22
N SER A 223 6.48 16.88 83.45
CA SER A 223 6.17 16.12 84.67
C SER A 223 7.41 15.93 85.57
N PHE A 224 7.46 16.76 86.60
CA PHE A 224 8.38 16.91 87.73
C PHE A 224 8.20 15.81 88.81
N GLU A 225 9.26 15.45 89.55
CA GLU A 225 9.27 15.48 91.04
C GLU A 225 10.70 15.42 91.61
N LEU A 226 10.95 16.27 92.62
CA LEU A 226 12.21 16.49 93.33
C LEU A 226 12.02 16.05 94.79
N PRO A 227 12.85 15.16 95.38
CA PRO A 227 12.75 14.90 96.80
C PRO A 227 13.58 15.91 97.61
N TYR A 228 12.89 16.63 98.49
CA TYR A 228 13.47 17.36 99.61
C TYR A 228 13.91 16.37 100.71
N ALA A 229 15.13 16.53 101.24
CA ALA A 229 15.40 16.73 102.67
C ALA A 229 16.90 16.66 102.99
N LEU A 230 17.40 17.72 103.63
CA LEU A 230 18.66 17.79 104.35
C LEU A 230 18.47 17.23 105.77
N ALA A 231 19.40 16.40 106.26
CA ALA A 231 19.87 16.47 107.65
C ALA A 231 21.10 15.56 107.90
N ASN A 232 22.22 16.24 108.21
CA ASN A 232 23.08 15.95 109.36
C ASN A 232 24.19 14.88 109.30
N VAL A 233 25.42 15.41 109.51
CA VAL A 233 26.36 15.03 110.58
C VAL A 233 27.43 13.97 110.26
N SER A 234 28.60 14.52 109.93
CA SER A 234 29.91 14.32 110.58
C SER A 234 30.71 13.02 110.40
N HIS A 235 32.02 13.25 110.17
CA HIS A 235 33.17 12.44 110.61
C HIS A 235 33.25 11.02 110.01
N LYS A 236 34.41 10.38 109.77
CA LYS A 236 35.84 10.69 109.82
C LYS A 236 36.49 9.39 109.33
N SER A 237 37.54 9.55 108.51
CA SER A 237 38.70 8.66 108.31
C SER A 237 38.54 7.14 108.10
N ASN A 238 39.28 6.73 107.07
CA ASN A 238 40.26 5.64 107.09
C ASN A 238 39.79 4.19 106.95
N ASN A 239 40.47 3.61 105.96
CA ASN A 239 41.22 2.37 106.03
C ASN A 239 40.56 1.09 105.56
N ASP A 240 41.31 0.49 104.63
CA ASP A 240 41.72 -0.90 104.62
C ASP A 240 40.79 -1.91 103.93
N ASP A 241 41.31 -2.34 102.76
CA ASP A 241 41.80 -3.70 102.56
C ASP A 241 40.97 -4.63 101.66
N TYR A 242 41.71 -5.15 100.67
CA TYR A 242 41.62 -6.47 100.02
C TYR A 242 40.24 -7.04 99.58
N THR A 243 40.08 -7.41 98.32
CA THR A 243 40.49 -8.72 97.74
C THR A 243 39.77 -9.00 96.40
N ILE A 244 40.54 -9.29 95.35
CA ILE A 244 40.15 -9.97 94.08
C ILE A 244 40.02 -11.49 94.44
N PRO A 245 39.24 -12.41 93.80
CA PRO A 245 39.26 -12.57 92.34
C PRO A 245 38.16 -13.39 91.59
N ARG A 246 38.29 -13.34 90.25
CA ARG A 246 38.21 -14.47 89.27
C ARG A 246 36.86 -15.19 89.09
N ARG A 247 36.35 -15.33 87.87
CA ARG A 247 36.69 -16.31 86.79
C ARG A 247 35.49 -16.23 85.82
N ARG A 248 35.51 -16.57 84.52
CA ARG A 248 36.41 -17.14 83.52
C ARG A 248 35.66 -16.91 82.18
N MET A 249 36.32 -16.55 81.08
CA MET A 249 36.65 -17.45 79.95
C MET A 249 35.43 -18.20 79.38
N ASN A 250 35.19 -18.25 78.07
CA ASN A 250 36.11 -18.14 76.94
C ASN A 250 35.29 -18.01 75.64
N ASP A 251 35.98 -17.43 74.65
CA ASP A 251 35.97 -17.70 73.20
C ASP A 251 34.66 -17.59 72.40
#